data_AF-A0A7C9F3U2-F1
#
_entry.id   AF-A0A7C9F3U2-F1
#
_cell.length_a   1.000
_cell.length_b   1.000
_cell.length_c   1.000
_cell.angle_alpha   90.00
_cell.angle_beta   90.00
_cell.angle_gamma   90.00
#
_symmetry.space_group_name_H-M   'P 1'
#
loop_
_entity.id
_entity.type
_entity.pdbx_description
1 polymer ?
#
loop_
_entity_poly.entity_id
_entity_poly.type
_entity_poly.pdbx_seq_one_letter_code
_entity_poly.pdbx_strand_id
1 'polypeptide(L)'
;MAKTADGDPASVVELKRELRVMVNAILKDTEDNDSHSSSFLDAIDRATEVLSALKELNGLGKTTSLRLDDHDGSFSCPPEFRCPLSKKLMRDPVIISTGQTYDKPFIQKWLKTGHRICPITQQVLSHTLLTPNYLIKDMISQWCHTRGIEIPDPAGCVNEEVVDDADREHFSMLLSKMSKSIQEQRAAAKELRLLTKRMPSFRALFGESTEAILRLLNPLIEKRGSGNDEIPRDLQEDLITTLLNISIQDSNKKLVAEA
;
A
#
# COMPACT_ATOMS: atom_id res chain seq x y z
N MET A 1 -33.99 9.39 7.37
CA MET A 1 -33.56 8.53 8.50
C MET A 1 -33.00 7.26 7.91
N ALA A 2 -31.67 7.16 7.87
CA ALA A 2 -30.96 5.99 7.33
C ALA A 2 -30.97 4.87 8.38
N LYS A 3 -31.37 3.66 7.97
CA LYS A 3 -31.31 2.46 8.80
C LYS A 3 -30.06 1.69 8.39
N THR A 4 -29.13 1.58 9.34
CA THR A 4 -27.89 0.82 9.29
C THR A 4 -28.17 -0.65 9.01
N ALA A 5 -27.52 -1.23 7.99
CA ALA A 5 -27.49 -2.66 7.73
C ALA A 5 -26.44 -3.29 8.66
N ASP A 6 -26.94 -3.98 9.69
CA ASP A 6 -26.17 -4.81 10.60
C ASP A 6 -25.83 -6.12 9.89
N GLY A 7 -24.54 -6.45 9.80
CA GLY A 7 -24.05 -7.68 9.19
C GLY A 7 -24.20 -8.86 10.16
N ASP A 8 -25.43 -9.31 10.39
CA ASP A 8 -25.71 -10.42 11.31
C ASP A 8 -25.17 -11.76 10.74
N PRO A 9 -24.26 -12.48 11.42
CA PRO A 9 -23.77 -13.78 10.98
C PRO A 9 -24.88 -14.83 10.82
N ALA A 10 -26.04 -14.66 11.47
CA ALA A 10 -27.21 -15.50 11.24
C ALA A 10 -27.78 -15.33 9.82
N SER A 11 -27.71 -14.12 9.24
CA SER A 11 -28.19 -13.81 7.89
C SER A 11 -27.37 -14.52 6.80
N VAL A 12 -26.05 -14.60 6.97
CA VAL A 12 -25.15 -15.28 6.01
C VAL A 12 -25.37 -16.79 6.00
N VAL A 13 -25.65 -17.39 7.17
CA VAL A 13 -25.96 -18.83 7.28
C VAL A 13 -27.30 -19.14 6.62
N GLU A 14 -28.30 -18.28 6.82
CA GLU A 14 -29.63 -18.42 6.23
C GLU A 14 -29.57 -18.34 4.70
N LEU A 15 -28.88 -17.34 4.15
CA LEU A 15 -28.71 -17.16 2.70
C LEU A 15 -27.92 -18.32 2.06
N LYS A 16 -26.92 -18.87 2.75
CA LYS A 16 -26.20 -20.08 2.27
C LYS A 16 -27.10 -21.32 2.25
N ARG A 17 -28.02 -21.45 3.22
CA ARG A 17 -28.99 -22.53 3.27
C ARG A 17 -29.97 -22.40 2.10
N GLU A 18 -30.47 -21.20 1.86
CA GLU A 18 -31.41 -20.90 0.78
C GLU A 18 -30.79 -21.13 -0.60
N LEU A 19 -29.56 -20.67 -0.83
CA LEU A 19 -28.81 -20.94 -2.06
C LEU A 19 -28.64 -22.44 -2.32
N ARG A 20 -28.32 -23.22 -1.29
CA ARG A 20 -28.13 -24.67 -1.43
C ARG A 20 -29.43 -25.38 -1.83
N VAL A 21 -30.57 -24.91 -1.33
CA VAL A 21 -31.88 -25.45 -1.71
C VAL A 21 -32.17 -25.14 -3.18
N MET A 22 -31.91 -23.91 -3.64
CA MET A 22 -32.14 -23.51 -5.04
C MET A 22 -31.23 -24.25 -6.02
N VAL A 23 -29.93 -24.39 -5.70
CA VAL A 23 -28.97 -25.14 -6.54
C VAL A 23 -29.39 -26.61 -6.66
N ASN A 24 -29.86 -27.23 -5.57
CA ASN A 24 -30.34 -28.61 -5.62
C ASN A 24 -31.64 -28.76 -6.43
N ALA A 25 -32.53 -27.76 -6.43
CA ALA A 25 -33.73 -27.74 -7.26
C ALA A 25 -33.36 -27.63 -8.76
N ILE A 26 -32.43 -26.73 -9.10
CA ILE A 26 -31.89 -26.57 -10.46
C ILE A 26 -31.26 -27.88 -10.94
N LEU A 27 -30.47 -28.56 -10.10
CA LEU A 27 -29.84 -29.84 -10.45
C LEU A 27 -30.86 -30.97 -10.64
N LYS A 28 -31.97 -30.95 -9.90
CA LYS A 28 -33.03 -31.95 -10.01
C LYS A 28 -33.87 -31.75 -11.28
N ASP A 29 -34.13 -30.50 -11.65
CA ASP A 29 -34.87 -30.16 -12.88
C ASP A 29 -34.04 -30.41 -14.15
N THR A 30 -32.70 -30.51 -14.06
CA THR A 30 -31.86 -30.92 -15.20
C THR A 30 -31.85 -32.43 -15.48
N GLU A 31 -32.33 -33.26 -14.55
CA GLU A 31 -32.44 -34.72 -14.75
C GLU A 31 -33.75 -35.12 -15.46
N ASP A 32 -34.77 -34.27 -15.39
CA ASP A 32 -36.02 -34.39 -16.13
C ASP A 32 -35.94 -33.54 -17.41
N ASN A 33 -35.89 -34.21 -18.57
CA ASN A 33 -35.50 -33.64 -19.87
C ASN A 33 -36.57 -32.73 -20.52
N ASP A 34 -37.15 -31.78 -19.76
CA ASP A 34 -38.17 -30.82 -20.23
C ASP A 34 -37.61 -29.38 -20.16
N SER A 35 -36.80 -29.04 -21.16
CA SER A 35 -35.81 -27.96 -21.09
C SER A 35 -36.32 -26.51 -21.12
N HIS A 36 -37.61 -26.22 -20.91
CA HIS A 36 -38.11 -24.83 -20.87
C HIS A 36 -39.25 -24.61 -19.86
N SER A 37 -39.07 -25.03 -18.61
CA SER A 37 -39.97 -24.60 -17.54
C SER A 37 -39.64 -23.18 -17.08
N SER A 38 -40.63 -22.28 -17.10
CA SER A 38 -40.57 -20.94 -16.47
C SER A 38 -40.08 -21.00 -15.02
N SER A 39 -40.31 -22.12 -14.34
CA SER A 39 -39.89 -22.34 -12.95
C SER A 39 -38.38 -22.51 -12.81
N PHE A 40 -37.70 -23.05 -13.82
CA PHE A 40 -36.26 -23.26 -13.81
C PHE A 40 -35.50 -21.94 -13.98
N LEU A 41 -35.98 -21.08 -14.88
CA LEU A 41 -35.43 -19.74 -15.08
C LEU A 41 -35.63 -18.87 -13.82
N ASP A 42 -36.81 -18.94 -13.19
CA ASP A 42 -37.07 -18.24 -11.92
C ASP A 42 -36.15 -18.74 -10.78
N ALA A 43 -35.86 -20.05 -10.73
CA ALA A 43 -34.91 -20.60 -9.77
C ALA A 43 -33.47 -20.11 -10.00
N ILE A 44 -33.04 -19.93 -11.25
CA ILE A 44 -31.73 -19.39 -11.61
C ILE A 44 -31.63 -17.91 -11.24
N ASP A 45 -32.65 -17.11 -11.58
CA ASP A 45 -32.66 -15.68 -11.28
C ASP A 45 -32.60 -15.43 -9.76
N ARG A 46 -33.37 -16.20 -9.00
CA ARG A 46 -33.37 -16.14 -7.53
C ARG A 46 -32.05 -16.62 -6.91
N ALA A 47 -31.43 -17.67 -7.46
CA ALA A 47 -30.10 -18.11 -7.03
C ALA A 47 -29.03 -17.03 -7.28
N THR A 48 -29.14 -16.31 -8.41
CA THR A 48 -28.24 -15.22 -8.79
C THR A 48 -28.39 -14.00 -7.88
N GLU A 49 -29.62 -13.69 -7.47
CA GLU A 49 -29.90 -12.61 -6.51
C GLU A 49 -29.33 -12.92 -5.12
N VAL A 50 -29.51 -14.14 -4.63
CA VAL A 50 -28.95 -14.58 -3.33
C VAL A 50 -27.41 -14.64 -3.36
N LEU A 51 -26.82 -15.03 -4.48
CA LEU A 51 -25.36 -14.97 -4.67
C LEU A 51 -24.83 -13.53 -4.64
N SER A 52 -25.54 -12.59 -5.27
CA SER A 52 -25.20 -11.16 -5.22
C SER A 52 -25.26 -10.64 -3.79
N ALA A 53 -26.32 -10.97 -3.04
CA ALA A 53 -26.45 -10.59 -1.63
C ALA A 53 -25.35 -11.20 -0.74
N LEU A 54 -25.00 -12.48 -0.95
CA LEU A 54 -23.90 -13.14 -0.24
C LEU A 54 -22.53 -12.56 -0.58
N LYS A 55 -22.34 -12.01 -1.79
CA LYS A 55 -21.11 -11.36 -2.22
C LYS A 55 -20.93 -10.01 -1.53
N GLU A 56 -21.99 -9.21 -1.42
CA GLU A 56 -21.99 -7.95 -0.68
C GLU A 56 -21.73 -8.18 0.82
N LEU A 57 -22.30 -9.24 1.40
CA LEU A 57 -22.08 -9.59 2.81
C LEU A 57 -20.70 -10.21 3.10
N ASN A 58 -20.05 -10.84 2.11
CA ASN A 58 -18.68 -11.35 2.24
C ASN A 58 -17.59 -10.31 1.90
N GLY A 59 -17.97 -9.05 1.67
CA GLY A 59 -17.08 -7.95 1.34
C GLY A 59 -16.17 -7.48 2.48
N LEU A 60 -15.46 -8.39 3.18
CA LEU A 60 -14.24 -8.08 3.96
C LEU A 60 -13.42 -9.32 4.35
N GLY A 61 -13.19 -10.26 3.43
CA GLY A 61 -12.56 -11.52 3.83
C GLY A 61 -11.88 -12.34 2.75
N LYS A 62 -11.15 -11.73 1.80
CA LYS A 62 -10.19 -12.48 0.96
C LYS A 62 -8.94 -11.65 0.68
N THR A 63 -7.97 -11.76 1.57
CA THR A 63 -6.54 -11.73 1.22
C THR A 63 -6.27 -12.83 0.21
N THR A 64 -6.57 -12.57 -1.06
CA THR A 64 -6.23 -13.49 -2.13
C THR A 64 -5.04 -12.90 -2.87
N SER A 65 -3.89 -13.48 -2.58
CA SER A 65 -2.76 -13.54 -3.49
C SER A 65 -3.26 -14.17 -4.80
N LEU A 66 -3.84 -13.37 -5.69
CA LEU A 66 -4.38 -13.87 -6.95
C LEU A 66 -3.25 -13.97 -7.97
N ARG A 67 -2.90 -15.22 -8.25
CA ARG A 67 -2.29 -15.65 -9.50
C ARG A 67 -3.19 -15.16 -10.64
N LEU A 68 -2.65 -14.29 -11.48
CA LEU A 68 -3.16 -14.05 -12.82
C LEU A 68 -2.81 -15.30 -13.66
N ASP A 69 -3.66 -16.33 -13.60
CA ASP A 69 -3.63 -17.40 -14.58
C ASP A 69 -4.67 -17.05 -15.67
N ASP A 70 -4.16 -16.86 -16.89
CA ASP A 70 -4.90 -16.60 -18.13
C ASP A 70 -5.83 -17.79 -18.43
N HIS A 71 -7.14 -17.65 -18.23
CA HIS A 71 -8.18 -18.44 -18.93
C HIS A 71 -9.58 -17.87 -18.65
N ASP A 72 -9.92 -16.70 -19.21
CA ASP A 72 -11.27 -16.41 -19.75
C ASP A 72 -11.29 -15.06 -20.51
N GLY A 73 -11.90 -15.04 -21.69
CA GLY A 73 -11.76 -14.03 -22.75
C GLY A 73 -12.49 -12.70 -22.53
N SER A 74 -12.41 -12.08 -21.35
CA SER A 74 -13.12 -10.81 -21.08
C SER A 74 -12.31 -9.73 -20.34
N PHE A 75 -11.16 -10.03 -19.72
CA PHE A 75 -10.42 -9.04 -18.91
C PHE A 75 -8.88 -9.17 -18.97
N SER A 76 -8.31 -9.35 -20.17
CA SER A 76 -6.85 -9.52 -20.29
C SER A 76 -6.09 -8.19 -20.09
N CYS A 77 -5.03 -8.24 -19.29
CA CYS A 77 -4.10 -7.14 -19.09
C CYS A 77 -3.45 -6.73 -20.43
N PRO A 78 -3.44 -5.42 -20.80
CA PRO A 78 -2.79 -4.92 -22.00
C PRO A 78 -1.34 -5.40 -22.12
N PRO A 79 -0.89 -5.79 -23.33
CA PRO A 79 0.44 -6.36 -23.52
C PRO A 79 1.56 -5.38 -23.13
N GLU A 80 1.33 -4.08 -23.31
CA GLU A 80 2.23 -3.00 -22.91
C GLU A 80 2.48 -2.90 -21.40
N PHE A 81 1.58 -3.44 -20.58
CA PHE A 81 1.71 -3.47 -19.12
C PHE A 81 2.32 -4.78 -18.60
N ARG A 82 2.54 -5.76 -19.49
CA ARG A 82 3.13 -7.05 -19.12
C ARG A 82 4.65 -7.00 -19.20
N CYS A 83 5.31 -7.54 -18.18
CA CYS A 83 6.75 -7.70 -18.17
C CYS A 83 7.18 -8.69 -19.26
N PRO A 84 8.13 -8.34 -20.13
CA PRO A 84 8.57 -9.25 -21.19
C PRO A 84 9.19 -10.56 -20.68
N LEU A 85 9.75 -10.56 -19.47
CA LEU A 85 10.33 -11.74 -18.82
C LEU A 85 9.30 -12.61 -18.11
N SER A 86 8.45 -12.03 -17.27
CA SER A 86 7.50 -12.79 -16.44
C SER A 86 6.16 -13.04 -17.12
N LYS A 87 5.85 -12.30 -18.19
CA LYS A 87 4.55 -12.24 -18.88
C LYS A 87 3.37 -11.80 -17.98
N LYS A 88 3.67 -11.31 -16.78
CA LYS A 88 2.70 -10.81 -15.81
C LYS A 88 2.70 -9.28 -15.79
N LEU A 89 1.63 -8.70 -15.25
CA LEU A 89 1.52 -7.26 -15.00
C LEU A 89 2.76 -6.77 -14.23
N MET A 90 3.40 -5.70 -14.74
CA MET A 90 4.53 -5.07 -14.06
C MET A 90 4.05 -4.36 -12.80
N ARG A 91 4.72 -4.59 -11.67
CA ARG A 91 4.42 -3.87 -10.41
C ARG A 91 5.42 -2.75 -10.17
N ASP A 92 6.69 -3.00 -10.48
CA ASP A 92 7.78 -2.02 -10.40
C ASP A 92 8.45 -1.87 -11.77
N PRO A 93 7.84 -1.16 -12.73
CA PRO A 93 8.39 -1.03 -14.08
C PRO A 93 9.68 -0.21 -14.06
N VAL A 94 10.75 -0.79 -14.63
CA VAL A 94 12.08 -0.16 -14.76
C VAL A 94 12.60 -0.27 -16.19
N ILE A 95 13.32 0.75 -16.63
CA ILE A 95 13.96 0.88 -17.93
C ILE A 95 15.43 0.43 -17.84
N ILE A 96 15.87 -0.37 -18.80
CA ILE A 96 17.28 -0.72 -19.01
C ILE A 96 17.92 0.14 -20.10
N SER A 97 19.24 0.07 -20.27
CA SER A 97 20.00 0.90 -21.25
C SER A 97 19.49 0.87 -22.70
N THR A 98 18.76 -0.16 -23.11
CA THR A 98 18.15 -0.27 -24.45
C THR A 98 16.77 0.38 -24.56
N GLY A 99 16.29 1.05 -23.51
CA GLY A 99 14.98 1.70 -23.47
C GLY A 99 13.80 0.76 -23.21
N GLN A 100 14.04 -0.55 -23.08
CA GLN A 100 12.99 -1.53 -22.79
C GLN A 100 12.59 -1.52 -21.31
N THR A 101 11.30 -1.71 -21.04
CA THR A 101 10.74 -1.72 -19.68
C THR A 101 10.47 -3.14 -19.21
N TYR A 102 10.84 -3.44 -17.96
CA TYR A 102 10.64 -4.72 -17.30
C TYR A 102 10.16 -4.53 -15.87
N ASP A 103 9.55 -5.56 -15.30
CA ASP A 103 9.32 -5.60 -13.86
C ASP A 103 10.64 -5.84 -13.11
N LYS A 104 10.98 -4.95 -12.17
CA LYS A 104 12.27 -4.89 -11.46
C LYS A 104 12.78 -6.22 -10.91
N PRO A 105 11.99 -7.04 -10.16
CA PRO A 105 12.52 -8.29 -9.60
C PRO A 105 13.01 -9.27 -10.68
N PHE A 106 12.35 -9.30 -11.84
CA PHE A 106 12.69 -10.22 -12.93
C PHE A 106 13.93 -9.78 -13.69
N ILE A 107 14.02 -8.50 -14.06
CA ILE A 107 15.21 -7.99 -14.76
C ILE A 107 16.42 -7.95 -13.83
N GLN A 108 16.22 -7.65 -12.54
CA GLN A 108 17.30 -7.71 -11.57
C GLN A 108 17.83 -9.13 -11.40
N LYS A 109 16.94 -10.14 -11.36
CA LYS A 109 17.36 -11.56 -11.35
C LYS A 109 18.14 -11.91 -12.63
N TRP A 110 17.64 -11.51 -13.79
CA TRP A 110 18.29 -11.72 -15.09
C TRP A 110 19.74 -11.19 -15.11
N LEU A 111 19.94 -9.95 -14.65
CA LEU A 111 21.25 -9.31 -14.58
C LEU A 111 22.17 -9.95 -13.53
N LYS A 112 21.62 -10.39 -12.39
CA LYS A 112 22.37 -11.10 -11.34
C LYS A 112 22.91 -12.46 -11.80
N THR A 113 22.23 -13.13 -12.72
CA THR A 113 22.72 -14.38 -13.35
C THR A 113 23.90 -14.16 -14.30
N GLY A 114 24.32 -12.91 -14.51
CA GLY A 114 25.47 -12.58 -15.37
C GLY A 114 25.09 -12.24 -16.81
N HIS A 115 23.81 -12.29 -17.16
CA HIS A 115 23.37 -11.85 -18.48
C HIS A 115 23.59 -10.34 -18.65
N ARG A 116 24.14 -9.95 -19.80
CA ARG A 116 24.39 -8.56 -20.20
C ARG A 116 23.73 -8.22 -21.54
N ILE A 117 22.73 -9.00 -21.91
CA ILE A 117 21.99 -8.85 -23.16
C ILE A 117 20.54 -8.51 -22.81
N CYS A 118 19.96 -7.59 -23.58
CA CYS A 118 18.54 -7.27 -23.50
C CYS A 118 17.70 -8.47 -23.98
N PRO A 119 16.77 -9.00 -23.15
CA PRO A 119 15.93 -10.13 -23.53
C PRO A 119 15.10 -9.93 -24.81
N ILE A 120 14.73 -8.68 -25.13
CA ILE A 120 13.94 -8.36 -26.34
C ILE A 120 14.86 -8.03 -27.51
N THR A 121 15.68 -6.99 -27.39
CA THR A 121 16.43 -6.46 -28.53
C THR A 121 17.66 -7.27 -28.87
N GLN A 122 18.05 -8.21 -27.99
CA GLN A 122 19.28 -9.01 -28.10
C GLN A 122 20.56 -8.17 -28.19
N GLN A 123 20.48 -6.88 -27.87
CA GLN A 123 21.63 -5.98 -27.82
C GLN A 123 22.35 -6.10 -26.48
N VAL A 124 23.67 -5.95 -26.52
CA VAL A 124 24.50 -5.85 -25.32
C VAL A 124 24.17 -4.56 -24.58
N LEU A 125 23.94 -4.67 -23.27
CA LEU A 125 23.65 -3.55 -22.41
C LEU A 125 24.91 -2.71 -22.19
N SER A 126 24.85 -1.41 -22.45
CA SER A 126 25.96 -0.49 -22.18
C SER A 126 26.22 -0.36 -20.67
N HIS A 127 25.19 -0.51 -19.85
CA HIS A 127 25.26 -0.56 -18.39
C HIS A 127 24.07 -1.35 -17.82
N THR A 128 24.20 -1.78 -16.56
CA THR A 128 23.19 -2.58 -15.82
C THR A 128 22.36 -1.76 -14.83
N LEU A 129 22.43 -0.43 -14.91
CA LEU A 129 21.58 0.46 -14.11
C LEU A 129 20.11 0.28 -14.51
N LEU A 130 19.22 0.32 -13.52
CA LEU A 130 17.77 0.22 -13.68
C LEU A 130 17.16 1.58 -13.33
N THR A 131 16.48 2.20 -14.29
CA THR A 131 15.84 3.51 -14.09
C THR A 131 14.34 3.30 -13.88
N PRO A 132 13.72 3.75 -12.77
CA PRO A 132 12.26 3.64 -12.60
C PRO A 132 11.48 4.28 -13.75
N ASN A 133 10.45 3.59 -14.25
CA ASN A 133 9.54 4.12 -15.28
C ASN A 133 8.23 4.58 -14.63
N TYR A 134 8.23 5.80 -14.08
CA TYR A 134 7.06 6.34 -13.40
C TYR A 134 5.84 6.47 -14.33
N LEU A 135 6.05 6.84 -15.60
CA LEU A 135 4.95 6.95 -16.57
C LEU A 135 4.20 5.63 -16.75
N ILE A 136 4.93 4.52 -16.99
CA ILE A 136 4.31 3.20 -17.11
C ILE A 136 3.70 2.76 -15.78
N LYS A 137 4.32 3.08 -14.64
CA LYS A 137 3.75 2.79 -13.30
C LYS A 137 2.40 3.47 -13.12
N ASP A 138 2.29 4.74 -13.52
CA ASP A 138 1.06 5.54 -13.39
C ASP A 138 -0.02 5.02 -14.35
N MET A 139 0.33 4.73 -15.60
CA MET A 139 -0.60 4.15 -16.58
C MET A 139 -1.17 2.79 -16.12
N ILE A 140 -0.30 1.93 -15.58
CA ILE A 140 -0.69 0.64 -15.02
C ILE A 140 -1.61 0.84 -13.82
N SER A 141 -1.26 1.76 -12.92
CA SER A 141 -2.07 2.08 -11.73
C SER A 141 -3.47 2.56 -12.12
N GLN A 142 -3.57 3.47 -13.10
CA GLN A 142 -4.85 3.97 -13.59
C GLN A 142 -5.69 2.88 -14.25
N TRP A 143 -5.05 2.02 -15.06
CA TRP A 143 -5.72 0.88 -15.70
C TRP A 143 -6.28 -0.11 -14.67
N CYS A 144 -5.50 -0.39 -13.63
CA CYS A 144 -5.90 -1.23 -12.52
C CYS A 144 -7.04 -0.63 -11.71
N HIS A 145 -6.96 0.66 -11.39
CA HIS A 145 -8.01 1.39 -10.67
C HIS A 145 -9.36 1.35 -11.43
N THR A 146 -9.34 1.59 -12.74
CA THR A 146 -10.54 1.55 -13.60
C THR A 146 -11.21 0.17 -13.60
N ARG A 147 -10.45 -0.90 -13.30
CA ARG A 147 -10.91 -2.30 -13.30
C ARG A 147 -11.09 -2.89 -11.90
N GLY A 148 -10.91 -2.11 -10.84
CA GLY A 148 -10.96 -2.60 -9.46
C GLY A 148 -9.86 -3.62 -9.13
N ILE A 149 -8.73 -3.57 -9.83
CA ILE A 149 -7.57 -4.42 -9.57
C ILE A 149 -6.67 -3.68 -8.59
N GLU A 150 -6.49 -4.20 -7.38
CA GLU A 150 -5.49 -3.69 -6.45
C GLU A 150 -4.12 -4.26 -6.80
N ILE A 151 -3.16 -3.38 -7.12
CA ILE A 151 -1.76 -3.75 -7.25
C ILE A 151 -1.13 -3.58 -5.88
N PRO A 152 -0.61 -4.66 -5.24
CA PRO A 152 0.21 -4.50 -4.04
C PRO A 152 1.46 -3.71 -4.41
N ASP A 153 1.61 -2.52 -3.83
CA ASP A 153 2.74 -1.62 -4.10
C ASP A 153 4.08 -2.34 -3.74
N PRO A 154 5.08 -2.36 -4.65
CA PRO A 154 6.39 -2.96 -4.40
C PRO A 154 7.17 -2.32 -3.25
N ALA A 155 6.89 -1.05 -2.95
CA ALA A 155 7.19 -0.44 -1.68
C ALA A 155 5.94 -0.59 -0.83
N GLY A 156 6.03 -1.01 0.43
CA GLY A 156 4.88 -0.95 1.33
C GLY A 156 4.48 0.49 1.65
N CYS A 157 4.11 1.30 0.65
CA CYS A 157 3.44 2.57 0.83
C CYS A 157 1.95 2.31 0.67
N VAL A 158 1.36 1.79 1.73
CA VAL A 158 -0.07 1.94 1.95
C VAL A 158 -0.30 3.45 1.99
N ASN A 159 -0.91 4.04 0.97
CA ASN A 159 -1.45 5.40 1.07
C ASN A 159 -2.76 5.40 1.88
N GLU A 160 -2.69 4.76 3.04
CA GLU A 160 -3.57 4.77 4.20
C GLU A 160 -2.73 4.18 5.37
N GLU A 161 -1.52 4.69 5.60
CA GLU A 161 -0.87 4.57 6.92
C GLU A 161 -1.66 5.44 7.90
N VAL A 162 -2.87 5.00 8.25
CA VAL A 162 -3.65 5.60 9.33
C VAL A 162 -2.81 5.45 10.59
N VAL A 163 -2.37 6.59 11.13
CA VAL A 163 -1.65 6.60 12.40
C VAL A 163 -2.58 6.03 13.46
N ASP A 164 -2.24 4.87 14.00
CA ASP A 164 -3.04 4.22 15.02
C ASP A 164 -2.77 4.82 16.42
N ASP A 165 -3.49 4.35 17.42
CA ASP A 165 -3.34 4.85 18.79
C ASP A 165 -1.97 4.49 19.38
N ALA A 166 -1.41 3.34 19.01
CA ALA A 166 -0.10 2.90 19.47
C ALA A 166 1.02 3.80 18.90
N ASP A 167 0.91 4.23 17.65
CA ASP A 167 1.81 5.19 17.02
C ASP A 167 1.78 6.55 17.74
N ARG A 168 0.59 7.00 18.15
CA ARG A 168 0.40 8.26 18.91
C ARG A 168 1.01 8.17 20.30
N GLU A 169 0.80 7.07 21.00
CA GLU A 169 1.44 6.81 22.29
C GLU A 169 2.97 6.73 22.14
N HIS A 170 3.46 6.05 21.10
CA HIS A 170 4.88 5.94 20.81
C HIS A 170 5.50 7.31 20.54
N PHE A 171 4.85 8.15 19.74
CA PHE A 171 5.25 9.52 19.49
C PHE A 171 5.35 10.34 20.78
N SER A 172 4.30 10.30 21.62
CA SER A 172 4.29 10.99 22.91
C SER A 172 5.43 10.51 23.83
N MET A 173 5.68 9.20 23.87
CA MET A 173 6.79 8.62 24.62
C MET A 173 8.15 9.16 24.12
N LEU A 174 8.36 9.23 22.81
CA LEU A 174 9.60 9.77 22.21
C LEU A 174 9.78 11.25 22.55
N LEU A 175 8.73 12.07 22.43
CA LEU A 175 8.79 13.49 22.80
C LEU A 175 9.09 13.68 24.30
N SER A 176 8.57 12.80 25.17
CA SER A 176 8.88 12.87 26.60
C SER A 176 10.37 12.63 26.88
N LYS A 177 11.01 11.73 26.11
CA LYS A 177 12.45 11.42 26.22
C LYS A 177 13.34 12.57 25.75
N MET A 178 12.84 13.45 24.89
CA MET A 178 13.56 14.66 24.45
C MET A 178 13.90 15.64 25.58
N SER A 179 13.21 15.54 26.72
CA SER A 179 13.46 16.38 27.90
C SER A 179 14.15 15.64 29.05
N LYS A 180 14.68 14.44 28.79
CA LYS A 180 15.38 13.62 29.80
C LYS A 180 16.90 13.63 29.56
N SER A 181 17.58 12.54 29.92
CA SER A 181 19.02 12.38 29.79
C SER A 181 19.49 12.49 28.33
N ILE A 182 20.75 12.89 28.12
CA ILE A 182 21.33 13.03 26.77
C ILE A 182 21.33 11.71 25.98
N GLN A 183 21.47 10.58 26.67
CA GLN A 183 21.38 9.24 26.08
C GLN A 183 19.96 8.95 25.57
N GLU A 184 18.93 9.31 26.35
CA GLU A 184 17.53 9.17 25.93
C GLU A 184 17.18 10.11 24.79
N GLN A 185 17.68 11.36 24.81
CA GLN A 185 17.52 12.31 23.71
C GLN A 185 18.09 11.76 22.40
N ARG A 186 19.31 11.20 22.42
CA ARG A 186 19.96 10.58 21.25
C ARG A 186 19.14 9.42 20.69
N ALA A 187 18.68 8.52 21.56
CA ALA A 187 17.86 7.39 21.13
C ALA A 187 16.52 7.86 20.54
N ALA A 188 15.87 8.83 21.18
CA ALA A 188 14.59 9.35 20.72
C ALA A 188 14.71 10.13 19.40
N ALA A 189 15.70 11.01 19.27
CA ALA A 189 15.93 11.79 18.04
C ALA A 189 16.24 10.88 16.84
N LYS A 190 17.04 9.83 17.04
CA LYS A 190 17.34 8.84 16.00
C LYS A 190 16.07 8.12 15.55
N GLU A 191 15.22 7.71 16.48
CA GLU A 191 13.96 7.03 16.16
C GLU A 191 12.98 7.97 15.44
N LEU A 192 12.82 9.21 15.92
CA LEU A 192 11.99 10.24 15.28
C LEU A 192 12.46 10.52 13.84
N ARG A 193 13.77 10.57 13.61
CA ARG A 193 14.34 10.70 12.26
C ARG A 193 13.95 9.53 11.36
N LEU A 194 14.03 8.29 11.86
CA LEU A 194 13.71 7.09 11.09
C LEU A 194 12.21 7.03 10.76
N LEU A 195 11.35 7.31 11.74
CA LEU A 195 9.89 7.30 11.56
C LEU A 195 9.45 8.39 10.58
N THR A 196 9.90 9.63 10.75
CA THR A 196 9.58 10.73 9.82
C THR A 196 10.14 10.50 8.41
N LYS A 197 11.22 9.74 8.27
CA LYS A 197 11.75 9.35 6.95
C LYS A 197 10.88 8.29 6.27
N ARG A 198 10.42 7.29 7.02
CA ARG A 198 9.73 6.10 6.49
C ARG A 198 8.23 6.30 6.32
N MET A 199 7.59 7.04 7.22
CA MET A 199 6.14 7.16 7.34
C MET A 199 5.71 8.62 7.15
N PRO A 200 5.14 8.99 5.99
CA PRO A 200 4.64 10.34 5.75
C PRO A 200 3.55 10.75 6.75
N SER A 201 2.67 9.82 7.15
CA SER A 201 1.59 10.09 8.11
C SER A 201 2.11 10.43 9.51
N PHE A 202 3.23 9.82 9.93
CA PHE A 202 3.91 10.15 11.18
C PHE A 202 4.39 11.61 11.23
N ARG A 203 4.67 12.23 10.06
CA ARG A 203 5.01 13.67 10.01
C ARG A 203 3.83 14.54 10.44
N ALA A 204 2.59 14.13 10.12
CA ALA A 204 1.40 14.91 10.45
C ALA A 204 1.19 15.04 11.97
N LEU A 205 1.66 14.08 12.77
CA LEU A 205 1.58 14.12 14.24
C LEU A 205 2.26 15.36 14.85
N PHE A 206 3.33 15.86 14.22
CA PHE A 206 3.99 17.08 14.67
C PHE A 206 3.11 18.32 14.49
N GLY A 207 2.18 18.29 13.54
CA GLY A 207 1.20 19.36 13.35
C GLY A 207 0.07 19.33 14.38
N GLU A 208 -0.14 18.20 15.03
CA GLU A 208 -1.18 18.04 16.05
C GLU A 208 -0.71 18.48 17.45
N SER A 209 0.59 18.62 17.66
CA SER A 209 1.19 19.00 18.94
C SER A 209 2.05 20.25 18.81
N THR A 210 1.60 21.35 19.42
CA THR A 210 2.32 22.64 19.43
C THR A 210 3.70 22.55 20.05
N GLU A 211 3.87 21.67 21.04
CA GLU A 211 5.13 21.50 21.76
C GLU A 211 6.12 20.58 21.04
N ALA A 212 5.69 19.77 20.08
CA ALA A 212 6.55 18.75 19.47
C ALA A 212 7.76 19.36 18.76
N ILE A 213 7.56 20.45 18.02
CA ILE A 213 8.65 21.15 17.32
C ILE A 213 9.57 21.84 18.33
N LEU A 214 9.01 22.49 19.36
CA LEU A 214 9.79 23.11 20.43
C LEU A 214 10.67 22.09 21.17
N ARG A 215 10.17 20.86 21.41
CA ARG A 215 10.96 19.77 22.01
C ARG A 215 12.15 19.34 21.15
N LEU A 216 12.06 19.46 19.83
CA LEU A 216 13.20 19.24 18.93
C LEU A 216 14.18 20.41 18.94
N LEU A 217 13.68 21.64 19.09
CA LEU A 217 14.48 22.87 19.06
C LEU A 217 15.19 23.16 20.38
N ASN A 218 14.61 22.84 21.54
CA ASN A 218 15.18 23.17 22.85
C ASN A 218 16.64 22.70 23.01
N PRO A 219 17.00 21.44 22.68
CA PRO A 219 18.40 21.01 22.76
C PRO A 219 19.33 21.83 21.88
N LEU A 220 18.85 22.33 20.72
CA LEU A 220 19.61 23.15 19.78
C LEU A 220 19.76 24.61 20.24
N ILE A 221 18.77 25.14 20.98
CA ILE A 221 18.71 26.55 21.42
C ILE A 221 19.43 26.76 22.76
N GLU A 222 19.17 25.91 23.76
CA GLU A 222 19.60 26.10 25.17
C GLU A 222 21.12 26.26 25.33
N LYS A 223 21.92 25.73 24.39
CA LYS A 223 23.39 25.74 24.50
C LYS A 223 24.09 26.92 23.83
N ARG A 224 23.35 27.89 23.26
CA ARG A 224 23.97 29.12 22.72
C ARG A 224 24.46 30.08 23.81
N GLY A 225 24.16 29.82 25.09
CA GLY A 225 24.37 30.76 26.21
C GLY A 225 25.28 30.32 27.37
N SER A 226 25.76 29.06 27.46
CA SER A 226 26.58 28.62 28.61
C SER A 226 27.65 27.62 28.21
N GLY A 227 28.88 27.84 28.66
CA GLY A 227 30.09 27.20 28.15
C GLY A 227 30.25 25.71 28.46
N ASN A 228 30.95 25.06 27.52
CA ASN A 228 31.75 23.82 27.61
C ASN A 228 31.12 22.42 27.50
N ASP A 229 29.80 22.27 27.36
CA ASP A 229 29.23 20.97 26.92
C ASP A 229 28.61 21.09 25.53
N GLU A 230 29.36 20.76 24.47
CA GLU A 230 28.85 20.72 23.10
C GLU A 230 27.70 19.68 22.97
N ILE A 231 26.68 19.99 22.15
CA ILE A 231 25.68 18.99 21.78
C ILE A 231 26.40 17.85 21.05
N PRO A 232 26.14 16.57 21.38
CA PRO A 232 26.66 15.46 20.59
C PRO A 232 26.29 15.64 19.12
N ARG A 233 27.28 15.62 18.22
CA ARG A 233 27.08 15.88 16.78
C ARG A 233 26.00 15.00 16.17
N ASP A 234 25.93 13.74 16.58
CA ASP A 234 24.91 12.80 16.11
C ASP A 234 23.50 13.19 16.57
N LEU A 235 23.33 13.67 17.80
CA LEU A 235 22.05 14.22 18.26
C LEU A 235 21.65 15.42 17.41
N GLN A 236 22.58 16.35 17.18
CA GLN A 236 22.31 17.55 16.37
C GLN A 236 21.88 17.19 14.95
N GLU A 237 22.59 16.26 14.30
CA GLU A 237 22.27 15.79 12.95
C GLU A 237 20.89 15.12 12.89
N ASP A 238 20.54 14.30 13.88
CA ASP A 238 19.25 13.62 13.93
C ASP A 238 18.10 14.62 14.11
N LEU A 239 18.28 15.63 14.96
CA LEU A 239 17.28 16.69 15.17
C LEU A 239 17.06 17.54 13.92
N ILE A 240 18.15 18.02 13.30
CA ILE A 240 18.08 18.82 12.08
C ILE A 240 17.43 18.01 10.95
N THR A 241 17.80 16.74 10.79
CA THR A 241 17.21 15.88 9.77
C THR A 241 15.72 15.63 10.04
N THR A 242 15.34 15.44 11.31
CA THR A 242 13.93 15.29 11.68
C THR A 242 13.13 16.56 11.35
N LEU A 243 13.66 17.74 11.69
CA LEU A 243 13.06 19.04 11.34
C LEU A 243 12.90 19.21 9.82
N LEU A 244 13.91 18.81 9.04
CA LEU A 244 13.83 18.82 7.59
C LEU A 244 12.75 17.86 7.07
N ASN A 245 12.70 16.63 7.58
CA ASN A 245 11.72 15.62 7.18
C ASN A 245 10.29 16.09 7.45
N ILE A 246 10.02 16.67 8.63
CA ILE A 246 8.68 17.15 8.98
C ILE A 246 8.29 18.40 8.18
N SER A 247 9.26 19.20 7.73
CA SER A 247 9.02 20.39 6.89
C SER A 247 8.59 20.05 5.46
N ILE A 248 8.77 18.80 5.04
CA ILE A 248 8.23 18.30 3.76
C ILE A 248 6.69 18.31 3.80
N GLN A 249 6.09 18.12 4.98
CA GLN A 249 4.65 18.12 5.16
C GLN A 249 4.09 19.54 5.16
N ASP A 250 3.16 19.86 4.25
CA ASP A 250 2.61 21.21 4.09
C ASP A 250 1.97 21.77 5.37
N SER A 251 1.24 20.93 6.12
CA SER A 251 0.60 21.32 7.38
C SER A 251 1.60 21.78 8.45
N ASN A 252 2.84 21.31 8.39
CA ASN A 252 3.85 21.62 9.40
C ASN A 252 4.69 22.85 9.04
N LYS A 253 4.69 23.30 7.78
CA LYS A 253 5.56 24.39 7.31
C LYS A 253 5.37 25.67 8.11
N LYS A 254 4.13 26.04 8.38
CA LYS A 254 3.80 27.23 9.18
C LYS A 254 4.33 27.09 10.61
N LEU A 255 4.10 25.95 11.24
CA LEU A 255 4.53 25.70 12.62
C LEU A 255 6.05 25.68 12.76
N VAL A 256 6.78 25.10 11.79
CA VAL A 256 8.24 25.12 11.79
C VAL A 256 8.80 26.53 11.57
N ALA A 257 8.11 27.35 10.77
CA ALA A 257 8.53 28.73 10.53
C ALA A 257 8.25 29.68 11.72
N GLU A 258 7.26 29.35 12.55
CA GLU A 258 6.83 30.16 13.70
C GLU A 258 7.45 29.73 15.05
N ALA A 259 8.07 28.54 15.10
CA ALA A 259 8.72 27.97 16.29
C ALA A 259 10.15 28.49 16.50
#